data_AF-A0A2S0JP46-F1
#
_entry.id   AF-A0A2S0JP46-F1
#
_cell.length_a   1.000
_cell.length_b   1.000
_cell.length_c   1.000
_cell.angle_alpha   90.00
_cell.angle_beta   90.00
_cell.angle_gamma   90.00
#
_symmetry.space_group_name_H-M   'P 1'
#
loop_
_entity.id
_entity.type
_entity.pdbx_description
1 polymer ?
#
loop_
_entity_poly.entity_id
_entity_poly.type
_entity_poly.pdbx_seq_one_letter_code
_entity_poly.pdbx_strand_id
1 'polypeptide(L)' 'MRIEELECVVVINGLEISGFIDKSKKCTRCQSYTIYDDSFDAYFCANCNEWQEEKCSDPHCYFCVQRPDYPLPTATRI' A
#
# COMPACT_ATOMS: atom_id res chain seq x y z
N MET A 1 -4.70 13.33 5.13
CA MET A 1 -5.08 12.15 4.33
C MET A 1 -6.36 11.59 4.91
N ARG A 2 -7.32 11.21 4.06
CA ARG A 2 -8.57 10.55 4.45
C ARG A 2 -8.47 9.08 4.04
N ILE A 3 -8.70 8.17 4.98
CA ILE A 3 -8.68 6.71 4.75
C ILE A 3 -10.02 6.15 5.24
N GLU A 4 -10.67 5.36 4.39
CA GLU A 4 -11.93 4.68 4.68
C GLU A 4 -11.81 3.22 4.27
N GLU A 5 -12.44 2.32 5.01
CA GLU A 5 -12.46 0.89 4.73
C GLU A 5 -13.90 0.48 4.39
N LEU A 6 -14.10 -0.07 3.19
CA LEU A 6 -15.30 -0.76 2.74
C LEU A 6 -14.93 -2.23 2.50
N GLU A 7 -15.89 -3.15 2.44
CA GLU A 7 -15.63 -4.59 2.28
C GLU A 7 -14.55 -4.89 1.22
N CYS A 8 -13.37 -5.34 1.66
CA CYS A 8 -12.18 -5.63 0.84
C CYS A 8 -11.61 -4.46 0.02
N VAL A 9 -11.95 -3.21 0.34
CA VAL A 9 -11.46 -2.01 -0.33
C VAL A 9 -11.05 -0.95 0.69
N VAL A 10 -9.86 -0.38 0.51
CA VAL A 10 -9.41 0.80 1.25
C VAL A 10 -9.41 2.01 0.33
N VAL A 11 -10.15 3.05 0.71
CA VAL A 11 -10.24 4.31 -0.05
C VAL A 11 -9.32 5.36 0.57
N ILE A 12 -8.32 5.84 -0.18
CA ILE A 12 -7.31 6.80 0.28
C ILE A 12 -7.39 8.07 -0.56
N ASN A 13 -7.86 9.17 0.01
CA ASN A 13 -8.12 10.43 -0.71
C ASN A 13 -8.93 10.23 -2.02
N GLY A 14 -9.85 9.27 -2.04
CA GLY A 14 -10.65 8.93 -3.22
C GLY A 14 -10.03 7.91 -4.18
N LEU A 15 -8.81 7.44 -3.92
CA LEU A 15 -8.22 6.29 -4.61
C LEU A 15 -8.69 4.99 -3.96
N GLU A 16 -9.29 4.10 -4.73
CA GLU A 16 -9.69 2.77 -4.27
C GLU A 16 -8.51 1.79 -4.40
N ILE A 17 -8.25 1.03 -3.34
CA ILE A 17 -7.22 -0.01 -3.29
C ILE A 17 -7.89 -1.29 -2.82
N SER A 18 -7.75 -2.37 -3.58
CA SER A 18 -8.20 -3.70 -3.15
C SER A 18 -7.33 -4.18 -1.98
N GLY A 19 -7.96 -4.51 -0.87
CA GLY A 19 -7.28 -5.02 0.32
C GLY A 19 -7.93 -4.52 1.61
N PHE A 20 -7.15 -4.42 2.68
CA PHE A 20 -7.67 -4.08 4.01
C PHE A 20 -6.63 -3.41 4.91
N ILE A 21 -7.11 -2.74 5.96
CA ILE A 21 -6.23 -2.16 6.98
C ILE A 21 -5.85 -3.26 7.99
N ASP A 22 -4.58 -3.61 8.04
CA ASP A 22 -4.08 -4.59 9.01
C ASP A 22 -3.77 -3.91 10.35
N LYS A 23 -4.69 -4.02 11.31
CA LYS A 23 -4.56 -3.45 12.65
C LYS A 23 -3.54 -4.17 13.54
N SER A 24 -2.98 -5.29 13.09
CA SER A 24 -1.91 -6.01 13.79
C SER A 24 -0.51 -5.56 13.37
N LYS A 25 -0.38 -4.92 12.19
CA LYS A 25 0.90 -4.46 11.64
C LYS A 25 1.01 -2.94 11.66
N LYS A 26 2.16 -2.45 12.12
CA LYS A 26 2.47 -1.02 12.18
C LYS A 26 3.66 -0.68 11.31
N CYS A 27 3.60 0.49 10.67
CA CYS A 27 4.73 1.05 9.95
C CYS A 27 5.91 1.27 10.89
N THR A 28 7.09 0.82 10.48
CA THR A 28 8.32 0.94 11.27
C THR A 28 8.74 2.39 11.49
N ARG A 29 8.38 3.30 10.57
CA ARG A 29 8.74 4.72 10.63
C ARG A 29 7.76 5.59 11.41
N CYS A 30 6.46 5.49 11.11
CA CYS A 30 5.45 6.40 11.68
C CYS A 30 4.44 5.73 12.62
N GLN A 31 4.57 4.42 12.88
CA GLN A 31 3.71 3.64 13.79
C GLN A 31 2.20 3.61 13.45
N SER A 32 1.82 4.12 12.27
CA SER A 32 0.46 3.97 11.73
C SER A 32 0.20 2.53 11.28
N TYR A 33 -1.05 2.09 11.28
CA TYR A 33 -1.42 0.78 10.72
C TYR A 33 -1.09 0.71 9.23
N THR A 34 -0.68 -0.48 8.78
CA THR A 34 -0.38 -0.75 7.38
C THR A 34 -1.63 -1.22 6.63
N ILE A 35 -1.63 -1.02 5.32
CA ILE A 35 -2.66 -1.55 4.42
C ILE A 35 -2.02 -2.69 3.64
N TYR A 36 -2.73 -3.80 3.54
CA TYR A 36 -2.41 -4.86 2.60
C TYR A 36 -3.03 -4.51 1.25
N ASP A 37 -2.25 -4.59 0.18
CA ASP A 37 -2.68 -4.38 -1.20
C ASP A 37 -2.71 -5.72 -1.95
N ASP A 38 -3.90 -6.17 -2.33
CA ASP A 38 -4.10 -7.44 -3.02
C ASP A 38 -3.42 -7.48 -4.41
N SER A 39 -3.24 -6.31 -5.05
CA SER A 39 -2.68 -6.21 -6.41
C SER A 39 -1.18 -6.49 -6.42
N PHE A 40 -0.51 -6.21 -5.31
CA PHE A 40 0.94 -6.31 -5.18
C PHE A 40 1.39 -7.31 -4.11
N ASP A 41 0.44 -8.00 -3.47
CA ASP A 41 0.64 -8.96 -2.39
C ASP A 41 1.63 -8.43 -1.34
N ALA A 42 1.38 -7.19 -0.90
CA ALA A 42 2.34 -6.46 -0.06
C ALA A 42 1.67 -5.46 0.87
N TYR A 43 2.34 -5.20 1.99
CA TYR A 43 1.95 -4.19 2.95
C TYR A 43 2.60 -2.84 2.66
N PHE A 44 1.84 -1.76 2.81
CA PHE A 44 2.37 -0.40 2.74
C PHE A 44 1.83 0.52 3.82
N CYS A 45 2.54 1.63 4.04
CA CYS A 45 2.09 2.71 4.90
C CYS A 45 1.58 3.87 4.05
N ALA A 46 0.29 4.17 4.13
CA ALA A 46 -0.30 5.30 3.44
C ALA A 46 0.23 6.67 3.92
N ASN A 47 0.65 6.78 5.19
CA ASN A 47 1.18 8.03 5.74
C ASN A 47 2.60 8.34 5.27
N CYS A 48 3.46 7.32 5.18
CA CYS A 48 4.83 7.47 4.65
C CYS A 48 4.89 7.36 3.12
N ASN A 49 3.82 6.82 2.50
CA ASN A 49 3.80 6.40 1.10
C ASN A 49 4.92 5.41 0.77
N GLU A 50 5.08 4.37 1.58
CA GLU A 50 6.20 3.43 1.47
C GLU A 50 5.74 1.98 1.66
N TRP A 51 6.22 1.09 0.80
CA TRP A 51 6.14 -0.35 1.02
C TRP A 51 6.85 -0.73 2.31
N GLN A 52 6.29 -1.67 3.07
CA GLN A 52 6.89 -2.21 4.29
C GLN A 52 7.60 -3.54 4.05
N GLU A 53 7.64 -3.98 2.80
CA GLU A 53 8.23 -5.25 2.37
C GLU A 53 9.04 -5.03 1.10
N GLU A 54 10.18 -5.71 1.03
CA GLU A 54 11.04 -5.75 -0.15
C GLU A 54 10.38 -6.53 -1.29
N LYS A 55 10.84 -6.32 -2.53
CA LYS A 55 10.45 -7.21 -3.63
C LYS A 55 11.11 -8.57 -3.42
N CYS A 56 10.46 -9.64 -3.85
CA CYS A 56 11.12 -10.95 -3.83
C CYS A 56 12.27 -11.00 -4.84
N SER A 57 13.13 -12.02 -4.73
CA SER A 57 14.28 -12.20 -5.62
C SER A 57 13.91 -12.78 -7.00
N ASP A 58 12.64 -13.16 -7.22
CA ASP A 58 12.18 -13.69 -8.51
C ASP A 58 11.88 -12.55 -9.50
N PRO A 59 12.66 -12.40 -10.58
CA PRO A 59 12.44 -11.36 -11.57
C PRO A 59 11.17 -11.55 -12.42
N HIS A 60 10.47 -12.68 -12.28
CA HIS A 60 9.23 -12.97 -13.00
C HIS A 60 7.99 -12.98 -12.09
N CYS A 61 8.12 -12.62 -10.82
CA CYS A 61 7.00 -12.56 -9.90
C CYS A 61 5.98 -11.50 -10.35
N TYR A 62 4.77 -11.96 -10.72
CA TYR A 62 3.72 -11.10 -11.28
C TYR A 62 3.37 -9.90 -10.38
N PHE A 63 3.37 -10.10 -9.06
CA PHE A 63 3.11 -9.04 -8.08
C PHE A 63 4.26 -8.04 -7.99
N CYS A 64 5.51 -8.50 -7.91
CA CYS A 64 6.67 -7.64 -7.67
C CYS A 64 7.12 -6.88 -8.91
N VAL A 65 7.00 -7.47 -10.11
CA VAL A 65 7.49 -6.88 -11.37
C VAL A 65 6.74 -5.59 -11.70
N GLN A 66 5.43 -5.55 -11.45
CA GLN A 66 4.60 -4.38 -11.72
C GLN A 66 4.50 -3.42 -10.53
N ARG A 67 5.04 -3.79 -9.36
CA ARG A 67 4.93 -2.98 -8.15
C ARG A 67 5.68 -1.65 -8.31
N PRO A 68 5.00 -0.49 -8.18
CA PRO A 68 5.64 0.81 -8.30
C PRO A 68 6.59 1.07 -7.13
N ASP A 69 7.48 2.04 -7.28
CA ASP A 69 8.40 2.43 -6.20
C ASP A 69 7.65 3.00 -4.98
N TYR A 70 6.51 3.66 -5.23
CA TYR A 70 5.63 4.21 -4.21
C TYR A 70 4.20 3.66 -4.36
N PRO A 71 3.55 3.22 -3.25
CA PRO A 71 2.20 2.66 -3.29
C PRO A 71 1.13 3.64 -3.77
N LEU A 72 1.27 4.92 -3.42
CA LEU A 72 0.32 5.97 -3.76
C LEU A 72 0.93 6.93 -4.79
N PRO A 73 0.12 7.42 -5.75
CA PRO A 73 0.58 8.43 -6.69
C PRO A 73 1.00 9.68 -5.91
N THR A 74 2.22 10.15 -6.17
CA THR A 74 2.65 11.46 -5.66
C THR A 74 1.85 12.49 -6.45
N ALA A 75 1.18 13.43 -5.78
CA ALA A 75 0.34 14.42 -6.44
C ALA A 75 1.16 15.17 -7.52
N THR A 76 0.97 14.81 -8.79
CA THR A 76 1.49 15.59 -9.91
C THR A 76 0.72 16.90 -9.91
N ARG A 77 1.33 17.95 -9.38
CA ARG A 77 0.87 19.32 -9.64
C ARG A 77 1.11 19.57 -11.13
N ILE A 78 0.04 19.48 -11.93
CA ILE A 78 -0.01 20.04 -13.28
C ILE A 78 -0.59 21.44 -13.16
#